data_AF-A0A0Q6ESZ9-F1
#
_entry.id   AF-A0A0Q6ESZ9-F1
#
_cell.length_a   1.000
_cell.length_b   1.000
_cell.length_c   1.000
_cell.angle_alpha   90.00
_cell.angle_beta   90.00
_cell.angle_gamma   90.00
#
_symmetry.space_group_name_H-M   'P 1'
#
loop_
_entity.id
_entity.type
_entity.pdbx_description
1 polymer ?
#
loop_
_entity_poly.entity_id
_entity_poly.type
_entity_poly.pdbx_seq_one_letter_code
_entity_poly.pdbx_strand_id
1 'polypeptide(L)'
;MKVGELSSGWSPSQVSAREWECLSTLDVSPTDPDAVKVGGKARSSKAKSKAPGFRLFTMARGVGEDDVRFVRLKLTATDEEEAQKGAVLLAERVAALFAALTWHAPERVLLGAKLRQPFVLDDQGTSVRFIKERMNDFSYNLILEFPKRPEPTIAKAESGKAVGDGTAPDEKKSVPAGEARASKS
;
A
#
# COMPACT_ATOMS: atom_id res chain seq x y z
N MET A 1 19.89 -16.05 11.79
CA MET A 1 19.43 -15.52 10.49
C MET A 1 19.84 -14.07 10.38
N LYS A 2 20.31 -13.63 9.20
CA LYS A 2 20.55 -12.20 8.93
C LYS A 2 19.36 -11.66 8.15
N VAL A 3 18.85 -10.52 8.61
CA VAL A 3 17.65 -9.87 8.06
C VAL A 3 18.05 -8.49 7.55
N GLY A 4 17.62 -8.15 6.34
CA GLY A 4 17.74 -6.80 5.77
C GLY A 4 16.37 -6.32 5.34
N GLU A 5 15.93 -5.16 5.84
CA GLU A 5 14.67 -4.53 5.46
C GLU A 5 14.93 -3.21 4.73
N LEU A 6 14.27 -3.02 3.60
CA LEU A 6 14.31 -1.80 2.80
C LEU A 6 12.88 -1.34 2.54
N SER A 7 12.50 -0.19 3.08
CA SER A 7 11.21 0.44 2.84
C SER A 7 11.38 1.73 2.06
N SER A 8 10.58 1.93 1.02
CA SER A 8 10.34 3.26 0.46
C SER A 8 9.28 3.97 1.29
N GLY A 9 9.31 5.30 1.32
CA GLY A 9 8.11 6.08 1.64
C GLY A 9 7.07 5.96 0.51
N TRP A 10 5.98 6.70 0.63
CA TRP A 10 5.02 6.84 -0.46
C TRP A 10 5.64 7.59 -1.64
N SER A 11 5.45 7.03 -2.83
CA SER A 11 5.97 7.56 -4.09
C SER A 11 4.92 7.41 -5.21
N PRO A 12 4.97 8.21 -6.28
CA PRO A 12 4.05 8.05 -7.39
C PRO A 12 4.11 6.63 -7.98
N SER A 13 2.94 6.04 -8.23
CA SER A 13 2.81 4.69 -8.78
C SER A 13 3.40 4.60 -10.19
N GLN A 14 4.19 3.56 -10.45
CA GLN A 14 4.75 3.34 -11.79
C GLN A 14 3.72 2.88 -12.83
N VAL A 15 2.55 2.43 -12.40
CA VAL A 15 1.52 1.84 -13.28
C VAL A 15 0.22 2.65 -13.32
N SER A 16 0.11 3.73 -12.55
CA SER A 16 -1.05 4.60 -12.52
C SER A 16 -0.65 6.03 -12.19
N ALA A 17 -0.98 6.97 -13.07
CA ALA A 17 -0.65 8.39 -12.87
C ALA A 17 -1.44 9.08 -11.74
N ARG A 18 -2.46 8.42 -11.19
CA ARG A 18 -3.35 8.99 -10.15
C ARG A 18 -3.16 8.34 -8.78
N GLU A 19 -2.24 7.39 -8.67
CA GLU A 19 -2.02 6.62 -7.46
C GLU A 19 -0.59 6.78 -6.96
N TRP A 20 -0.44 6.55 -5.68
CA TRP A 20 0.81 6.46 -4.96
C TRP A 20 1.00 5.02 -4.47
N GLU A 21 2.24 4.62 -4.30
CA GLU A 21 2.61 3.33 -3.74
C GLU A 21 3.74 3.44 -2.72
N CYS A 22 3.66 2.57 -1.72
CA CYS A 22 4.67 2.37 -0.69
C CYS A 22 5.13 0.92 -0.76
N LEU A 23 6.45 0.71 -0.80
CA LEU A 23 7.07 -0.59 -1.01
C LEU A 23 7.95 -0.93 0.20
N SER A 24 7.94 -2.20 0.62
CA SER A 24 8.91 -2.73 1.56
C SER A 24 9.41 -4.09 1.10
N THR A 25 10.71 -4.34 1.25
CA THR A 25 11.32 -5.63 0.97
C THR A 25 12.10 -6.09 2.20
N LEU A 26 11.80 -7.30 2.65
CA LEU A 26 12.50 -8.00 3.71
C LEU A 26 13.23 -9.19 3.11
N ASP A 27 14.55 -9.15 3.15
CA ASP A 27 15.44 -10.23 2.73
C ASP A 27 15.95 -11.00 3.94
N VAL A 28 15.70 -12.31 3.96
CA VAL A 28 16.19 -13.20 5.00
C VAL A 28 17.22 -14.14 4.39
N SER A 29 18.46 -14.06 4.88
CA SER A 29 19.54 -14.93 4.41
C SER A 29 19.32 -16.37 4.89
N PRO A 30 19.65 -17.38 4.06
CA PRO A 30 19.51 -18.77 4.47
C PRO A 30 20.38 -19.03 5.70
N THR A 31 19.91 -19.89 6.59
CA THR A 31 20.73 -20.30 7.73
C THR A 31 21.77 -21.28 7.22
N ASP A 32 23.05 -20.92 7.25
CA ASP A 32 24.13 -21.80 6.79
C ASP A 32 24.23 -23.01 7.75
N PRO A 33 23.84 -24.23 7.33
CA PRO A 33 23.86 -25.39 8.22
C PRO A 33 25.29 -25.85 8.55
N ASP A 34 26.28 -25.47 7.73
CA ASP A 34 27.70 -25.83 7.91
C ASP A 34 28.48 -24.80 8.74
N ALA A 35 27.82 -23.77 9.29
CA ALA A 35 28.41 -22.85 10.25
C ALA A 35 28.59 -23.49 11.64
N VAL A 36 29.05 -24.75 11.70
CA VAL A 36 29.63 -25.32 12.91
C VAL A 36 30.95 -24.59 13.16
N LYS A 37 31.05 -23.90 14.30
CA LYS A 37 32.30 -23.31 14.78
C LYS A 37 33.32 -24.42 15.04
N VAL A 38 34.03 -24.85 14.01
CA VAL A 38 35.29 -25.58 14.16
C VAL A 38 36.34 -24.53 14.50
N GLY A 39 36.98 -24.69 15.66
CA GLY A 39 37.87 -23.70 16.26
C GLY A 39 38.95 -23.17 15.31
N GLY A 40 39.18 -21.86 15.39
CA GLY A 40 40.37 -21.21 14.86
C GLY A 40 40.24 -20.67 13.44
N LYS A 41 40.05 -19.34 13.36
CA LYS A 41 40.13 -18.48 12.16
C LYS A 41 39.03 -18.72 11.11
N ALA A 42 37.95 -17.95 11.24
CA ALA A 42 37.03 -17.68 10.13
C ALA A 42 37.83 -17.07 8.97
N ARG A 43 38.13 -17.87 7.94
CA ARG A 43 38.56 -17.30 6.66
C ARG A 43 37.34 -16.58 6.09
N SER A 44 37.38 -15.25 6.16
CA SER A 44 36.48 -14.38 5.42
C SER A 44 36.70 -14.61 3.92
N SER A 45 36.09 -15.64 3.36
CA SER A 45 35.86 -15.71 1.93
C SER A 45 34.97 -14.53 1.57
N LYS A 46 35.54 -13.57 0.82
CA LYS A 46 34.85 -12.45 0.17
C LYS A 46 33.41 -12.84 -0.14
N ALA A 47 32.45 -12.27 0.61
CA ALA A 47 31.04 -12.59 0.47
C ALA A 47 30.58 -12.15 -0.92
N LYS A 48 30.61 -13.05 -1.91
CA LYS A 48 29.65 -12.97 -3.01
C LYS A 48 28.30 -12.90 -2.32
N SER A 49 27.55 -11.82 -2.57
CA SER A 49 26.17 -11.66 -2.15
C SER A 49 25.42 -12.98 -2.41
N LYS A 50 25.27 -13.82 -1.36
CA LYS A 50 24.41 -14.99 -1.45
C LYS A 50 23.00 -14.42 -1.56
N ALA A 51 22.25 -14.86 -2.57
CA ALA A 51 20.83 -14.52 -2.68
C ALA A 51 20.13 -14.83 -1.34
N PRO A 52 19.10 -14.06 -0.95
CA PRO A 52 18.34 -14.37 0.26
C PRO A 52 17.72 -15.76 0.14
N GLY A 53 17.59 -16.47 1.26
CA GLY A 53 16.92 -17.77 1.33
C GLY A 53 15.44 -17.59 1.02
N PHE A 54 14.85 -16.53 1.57
CA PHE A 54 13.57 -16.02 1.10
C PHE A 54 13.48 -14.50 1.21
N ARG A 55 12.57 -13.95 0.39
CA ARG A 55 12.22 -12.53 0.32
C ARG A 55 10.73 -12.38 0.57
N LEU A 56 10.36 -11.44 1.43
CA LEU A 56 9.00 -10.91 1.55
C LEU A 56 8.97 -9.51 0.95
N PHE A 57 8.14 -9.30 -0.05
CA PHE A 57 7.88 -8.00 -0.63
C PHE A 57 6.46 -7.56 -0.26
N THR A 58 6.32 -6.33 0.22
CA THR A 58 5.02 -5.71 0.53
C THR A 58 4.86 -4.46 -0.33
N MET A 59 3.68 -4.28 -0.89
CA MET A 59 3.27 -3.08 -1.61
C MET A 59 1.90 -2.67 -1.12
N ALA A 60 1.73 -1.40 -0.77
CA ALA A 60 0.44 -0.75 -0.65
C ALA A 60 0.32 0.28 -1.78
N ARG A 61 -0.85 0.39 -2.41
CA ARG A 61 -1.14 1.36 -3.46
C ARG A 61 -2.53 1.95 -3.27
N GLY A 62 -2.67 3.25 -3.54
CA GLY A 62 -3.93 3.97 -3.40
C GLY A 62 -3.83 5.39 -3.92
N VAL A 63 -4.86 6.22 -3.69
CA VAL A 63 -4.81 7.65 -4.06
C VAL A 63 -3.84 8.42 -3.15
N GLY A 64 -3.61 7.90 -1.94
CA GLY A 64 -2.65 8.40 -0.96
C GLY A 64 -2.64 7.47 0.26
N GLU A 65 -1.93 7.85 1.32
CA GLU A 65 -1.77 7.03 2.53
C GLU A 65 -3.12 6.70 3.20
N ASP A 66 -4.07 7.65 3.14
CA ASP A 66 -5.41 7.54 3.74
C ASP A 66 -6.44 6.79 2.88
N ASP A 67 -6.07 6.42 1.64
CA ASP A 67 -6.97 5.76 0.70
C ASP A 67 -6.30 4.64 -0.08
N VAL A 68 -5.79 3.66 0.67
CA VAL A 68 -5.23 2.42 0.13
C VAL A 68 -6.32 1.61 -0.59
N ARG A 69 -6.05 1.22 -1.83
CA ARG A 69 -6.95 0.45 -2.71
C ARG A 69 -6.46 -0.97 -2.98
N PHE A 70 -5.16 -1.17 -2.82
CA PHE A 70 -4.50 -2.43 -3.14
C PHE A 70 -3.37 -2.69 -2.17
N VAL A 71 -3.29 -3.91 -1.65
CA VAL A 71 -2.14 -4.39 -0.90
C VAL A 71 -1.69 -5.73 -1.47
N ARG A 72 -0.38 -5.89 -1.70
CA ARG A 72 0.23 -7.14 -2.13
C ARG A 72 1.36 -7.52 -1.19
N LEU A 73 1.30 -8.73 -0.68
CA LEU A 73 2.42 -9.38 0.00
C LEU A 73 2.89 -10.54 -0.86
N LYS A 74 4.14 -10.55 -1.25
CA LYS A 74 4.77 -11.58 -2.07
C LYS A 74 5.86 -12.29 -1.28
N LEU A 75 5.77 -13.61 -1.21
CA LEU A 75 6.85 -14.48 -0.77
C LEU A 75 7.55 -15.05 -2.01
N THR A 76 8.88 -15.00 -2.02
CA THR A 76 9.72 -15.74 -2.97
C THR A 76 10.82 -16.42 -2.19
N ALA A 77 10.98 -17.74 -2.35
CA ALA A 77 12.03 -18.52 -1.69
C ALA A 77 12.88 -19.31 -2.68
N THR A 78 14.05 -19.77 -2.24
CA THR A 78 14.99 -20.55 -3.05
C THR A 78 14.64 -22.04 -3.12
N ASP A 79 14.01 -22.57 -2.07
CA ASP A 79 13.68 -23.98 -1.90
C ASP A 79 12.47 -24.14 -0.95
N GLU A 80 11.99 -25.38 -0.79
CA GLU A 80 10.82 -25.70 0.02
C GLU A 80 11.04 -25.41 1.52
N GLU A 81 12.26 -25.56 2.04
CA GLU A 81 12.55 -25.32 3.46
C GLU A 81 12.48 -23.83 3.77
N GLU A 82 13.12 -23.00 2.95
CA GLU A 82 13.05 -21.54 3.07
C GLU A 82 11.64 -21.03 2.73
N ALA A 83 10.90 -21.69 1.84
CA ALA A 83 9.49 -21.37 1.59
C ALA A 83 8.62 -21.63 2.84
N GLN A 84 8.88 -22.72 3.58
CA GLN A 84 8.17 -23.02 4.82
C GLN A 84 8.48 -21.99 5.91
N LYS A 85 9.74 -21.58 6.08
CA LYS A 85 10.14 -20.51 7.00
C LYS A 85 9.50 -19.18 6.61
N GLY A 86 9.58 -18.82 5.33
CA GLY A 86 8.99 -17.61 4.78
C GLY A 86 7.46 -17.58 4.90
N ALA A 87 6.77 -18.72 4.80
CA ALA A 87 5.32 -18.81 4.96
C ALA A 87 4.84 -18.54 6.38
N VAL A 88 5.61 -18.96 7.40
CA VAL A 88 5.32 -18.63 8.80
C VAL A 88 5.42 -17.12 9.01
N LEU A 89 6.51 -16.51 8.55
CA LEU A 89 6.71 -15.06 8.67
C LEU A 89 5.69 -14.27 7.84
N LEU A 90 5.32 -14.78 6.66
CA LEU A 90 4.24 -14.20 5.85
C LEU A 90 2.93 -14.20 6.65
N ALA A 91 2.54 -15.31 7.26
CA ALA A 91 1.31 -15.38 8.06
C ALA A 91 1.32 -14.39 9.23
N GLU A 92 2.45 -14.18 9.89
CA GLU A 92 2.63 -13.15 10.93
C GLU A 92 2.44 -11.74 10.38
N ARG A 93 3.05 -11.43 9.22
CA ARG A 93 2.89 -10.12 8.54
C ARG A 93 1.46 -9.89 8.07
N VAL A 94 0.78 -10.94 7.63
CA VAL A 94 -0.64 -10.89 7.27
C VAL A 94 -1.50 -10.62 8.49
N ALA A 95 -1.27 -11.31 9.62
CA ALA A 95 -1.97 -11.03 10.86
C ALA A 95 -1.76 -9.58 11.32
N ALA A 96 -0.52 -9.08 11.24
CA ALA A 96 -0.20 -7.69 11.56
C ALA A 96 -0.89 -6.68 10.63
N LEU A 97 -0.98 -6.98 9.33
CA LEU A 97 -1.72 -6.15 8.37
C LEU A 97 -3.20 -6.05 8.75
N PHE A 98 -3.86 -7.18 8.98
CA PHE A 98 -5.28 -7.19 9.36
C PHE A 98 -5.51 -6.48 10.70
N ALA A 99 -4.60 -6.64 11.66
CA ALA A 99 -4.64 -5.89 12.92
C ALA A 99 -4.52 -4.37 12.71
N ALA A 100 -3.61 -3.93 11.83
CA ALA A 100 -3.45 -2.51 11.48
C ALA A 100 -4.68 -1.95 10.75
N LEU A 101 -5.37 -2.78 9.97
CA LEU A 101 -6.67 -2.45 9.36
C LEU A 101 -7.83 -2.51 10.36
N THR A 102 -7.59 -2.86 11.62
CA THR A 102 -8.62 -3.11 12.65
C THR A 102 -9.63 -4.19 12.26
N TRP A 103 -9.21 -5.12 11.42
CA TRP A 103 -10.04 -6.21 10.89
C TRP A 103 -9.67 -7.55 11.52
N HIS A 104 -10.67 -8.40 11.71
CA HIS A 104 -10.40 -9.78 12.06
C HIS A 104 -9.96 -10.54 10.80
N ALA A 105 -8.74 -11.09 10.80
CA ALA A 105 -8.26 -11.88 9.68
C ALA A 105 -9.08 -13.17 9.55
N PRO A 106 -9.74 -13.44 8.41
CA PRO A 106 -10.43 -14.70 8.21
C PRO A 106 -9.46 -15.88 8.38
N GLU A 107 -9.88 -16.93 9.10
CA GLU A 107 -9.01 -18.08 9.41
C GLU A 107 -8.36 -18.68 8.15
N ARG A 108 -9.14 -18.76 7.07
CA ARG A 108 -8.70 -19.24 5.76
C ARG A 108 -7.51 -18.44 5.20
N VAL A 109 -7.43 -17.14 5.49
CA VAL A 109 -6.33 -16.28 5.04
C VAL A 109 -5.03 -16.64 5.75
N LEU A 110 -5.07 -16.75 7.08
CA LEU A 110 -3.89 -17.08 7.88
C LEU A 110 -3.41 -18.51 7.60
N LEU A 111 -4.35 -19.47 7.55
CA LEU A 111 -4.04 -20.86 7.24
C LEU A 111 -3.52 -21.01 5.81
N GLY A 112 -4.14 -20.36 4.83
CA GLY A 112 -3.71 -20.41 3.45
C GLY A 112 -2.30 -19.85 3.26
N ALA A 113 -1.96 -18.73 3.91
CA ALA A 113 -0.60 -18.18 3.92
C ALA A 113 0.41 -19.15 4.58
N LYS A 114 0.09 -19.65 5.78
CA LYS A 114 0.97 -20.54 6.56
C LYS A 114 1.22 -21.88 5.87
N LEU A 115 0.18 -22.46 5.27
CA LEU A 115 0.22 -23.75 4.57
C LEU A 115 0.52 -23.61 3.08
N ARG A 116 0.72 -22.39 2.57
CA ARG A 116 0.95 -22.09 1.16
C ARG A 116 -0.15 -22.63 0.23
N GLN A 117 -1.39 -22.70 0.70
CA GLN A 117 -2.54 -23.21 -0.04
C GLN A 117 -3.29 -22.07 -0.76
N PRO A 118 -3.32 -22.03 -2.10
CA PRO A 118 -4.01 -20.99 -2.85
C PRO A 118 -5.52 -20.94 -2.55
N PHE A 119 -6.06 -19.73 -2.50
CA PHE A 119 -7.49 -19.50 -2.34
C PHE A 119 -7.91 -18.16 -2.94
N VAL A 120 -9.21 -18.03 -3.16
CA VAL A 120 -9.88 -16.77 -3.46
C VAL A 120 -11.09 -16.68 -2.55
N LEU A 121 -11.31 -15.53 -1.95
CA LEU A 121 -12.49 -15.21 -1.18
C LEU A 121 -12.84 -13.72 -1.32
N ASP A 122 -14.08 -13.40 -1.01
CA ASP A 122 -14.55 -12.05 -0.78
C ASP A 122 -14.83 -11.91 0.72
N ASP A 123 -14.37 -10.83 1.32
CA ASP A 123 -14.62 -10.50 2.72
C ASP A 123 -14.99 -9.01 2.82
N GLN A 124 -16.25 -8.73 3.16
CA GLN A 124 -16.78 -7.37 3.26
C GLN A 124 -16.58 -6.53 1.98
N GLY A 125 -16.64 -7.16 0.80
CA GLY A 125 -16.39 -6.51 -0.49
C GLY A 125 -14.91 -6.27 -0.82
N THR A 126 -13.99 -6.72 0.05
CA THR A 126 -12.56 -6.84 -0.25
C THR A 126 -12.30 -8.18 -0.92
N SER A 127 -11.72 -8.16 -2.11
CA SER A 127 -11.24 -9.40 -2.74
C SER A 127 -9.91 -9.79 -2.12
N VAL A 128 -9.85 -10.98 -1.51
CA VAL A 128 -8.63 -11.54 -0.93
C VAL A 128 -8.21 -12.77 -1.71
N ARG A 129 -7.04 -12.71 -2.33
CA ARG A 129 -6.52 -13.76 -3.22
C ARG A 129 -5.14 -14.19 -2.77
N PHE A 130 -4.97 -15.48 -2.50
CA PHE A 130 -3.68 -16.08 -2.29
C PHE A 130 -3.35 -17.01 -3.46
N ILE A 131 -2.32 -16.72 -4.23
CA ILE A 131 -2.01 -17.40 -5.49
C ILE A 131 -0.55 -17.85 -5.54
N LYS A 132 -0.29 -19.02 -6.13
CA LYS A 132 1.05 -19.49 -6.49
C LYS A 132 1.40 -18.99 -7.90
N GLU A 133 2.58 -18.41 -8.09
CA GLU A 133 3.07 -18.03 -9.42
C GLU A 133 3.47 -19.27 -10.21
N ARG A 134 3.10 -19.34 -11.50
CA ARG A 134 3.37 -20.52 -12.34
C ARG A 134 4.84 -20.72 -12.71
N MET A 135 5.62 -19.64 -12.75
CA MET A 135 7.00 -19.67 -13.27
C MET A 135 8.07 -19.86 -12.18
N ASN A 136 7.69 -19.87 -10.91
CA ASN A 136 8.63 -20.01 -9.80
C ASN A 136 8.00 -20.87 -8.71
N ASP A 137 8.64 -22.00 -8.43
CA ASP A 137 8.09 -23.08 -7.60
C ASP A 137 7.76 -22.65 -6.17
N PHE A 138 8.44 -21.61 -5.67
CA PHE A 138 8.27 -21.10 -4.30
C PHE A 138 7.92 -19.61 -4.28
N SER A 139 7.13 -19.16 -5.25
CA SER A 139 6.60 -17.79 -5.27
C SER A 139 5.09 -17.74 -5.06
N TYR A 140 4.67 -16.98 -4.06
CA TYR A 140 3.28 -16.85 -3.64
C TYR A 140 2.91 -15.38 -3.44
N ASN A 141 1.68 -15.02 -3.76
CA ASN A 141 1.17 -13.66 -3.55
C ASN A 141 -0.12 -13.72 -2.75
N LEU A 142 -0.19 -12.96 -1.67
CA LEU A 142 -1.44 -12.48 -1.10
C LEU A 142 -1.76 -11.12 -1.70
N ILE A 143 -2.97 -10.95 -2.21
CA ILE A 143 -3.47 -9.73 -2.82
C ILE A 143 -4.79 -9.37 -2.13
N LEU A 144 -4.87 -8.14 -1.62
CA LEU A 144 -6.09 -7.52 -1.11
C LEU A 144 -6.46 -6.39 -2.07
N GLU A 145 -7.65 -6.46 -2.63
CA GLU A 145 -8.25 -5.40 -3.43
C GLU A 145 -9.45 -4.85 -2.68
N PHE A 146 -9.31 -3.64 -2.15
CA PHE A 146 -10.35 -2.98 -1.38
C PHE A 146 -11.45 -2.46 -2.31
N PRO A 147 -12.72 -2.44 -1.86
CA PRO A 147 -13.79 -1.86 -2.64
C PRO A 147 -13.48 -0.39 -2.96
N LYS A 148 -13.80 0.02 -4.19
CA LYS A 148 -13.73 1.45 -4.56
C LYS A 148 -14.72 2.20 -3.67
N ARG A 149 -14.28 3.28 -3.01
CA ARG A 149 -15.24 4.17 -2.36
C ARG A 149 -16.07 4.76 -3.49
N PRO A 150 -17.39 4.86 -3.33
CA PRO A 150 -18.17 5.68 -4.24
C PRO A 150 -17.54 7.07 -4.26
N GLU A 151 -17.32 7.62 -5.45
CA GLU A 151 -16.90 9.01 -5.57
C GLU A 151 -17.90 9.87 -4.78
N PRO A 152 -17.44 10.82 -3.96
CA PRO A 152 -18.36 11.72 -3.28
C PRO A 152 -19.25 12.32 -4.35
N THR A 153 -20.55 12.02 -4.28
CA THR A 153 -21.51 12.64 -5.18
C THR A 153 -21.48 14.11 -4.83
N ILE A 154 -20.73 14.90 -5.60
CA ILE A 154 -20.84 16.34 -5.58
C ILE A 154 -22.28 16.56 -6.03
N ALA A 155 -23.18 16.78 -5.08
CA ALA A 155 -24.49 17.31 -5.38
C ALA A 155 -24.21 18.55 -6.22
N LYS A 156 -24.56 18.51 -7.52
CA LYS A 156 -24.63 19.71 -8.32
C LYS A 156 -25.51 20.64 -7.51
N ALA A 157 -24.91 21.67 -6.92
CA ALA A 157 -25.68 22.82 -6.49
C ALA A 157 -26.49 23.20 -7.72
N GLU A 158 -27.81 23.02 -7.67
CA GLU A 158 -28.72 23.53 -8.66
C GLU A 158 -28.42 25.02 -8.75
N SER A 159 -27.66 25.40 -9.77
CA SER A 159 -27.45 26.78 -10.15
C SER A 159 -28.83 27.30 -10.46
N GLY A 160 -29.40 28.06 -9.51
CA GLY A 160 -30.70 28.69 -9.61
C GLY A 160 -30.83 29.33 -10.98
N LYS A 161 -31.84 28.87 -11.71
CA LYS A 161 -32.22 29.37 -13.02
C LYS A 161 -32.77 30.78 -12.83
N ALA A 162 -31.92 31.79 -12.96
CA ALA A 162 -32.37 33.17 -13.17
C ALA A 162 -32.92 33.25 -14.60
N VAL A 163 -34.24 33.39 -14.72
CA VAL A 163 -34.92 33.66 -15.99
C VAL A 163 -35.28 35.14 -16.05
N GLY A 164 -34.59 35.85 -16.97
CA GLY A 164 -35.06 37.00 -17.77
C GLY A 164 -35.44 38.30 -17.05
N ASP A 165 -35.32 39.49 -17.63
CA ASP A 165 -34.88 39.95 -18.95
C ASP A 165 -34.87 41.49 -18.90
N GLY A 166 -33.96 42.14 -19.64
CA GLY A 166 -34.29 43.40 -20.30
C GLY A 166 -33.77 44.74 -19.74
N THR A 167 -32.78 45.28 -20.45
CA THR A 167 -32.60 46.70 -20.82
C THR A 167 -31.62 47.56 -20.00
N ALA A 168 -30.44 47.78 -20.58
CA ALA A 168 -29.64 49.02 -20.47
C ALA A 168 -29.81 49.80 -21.81
N PRO A 169 -29.31 51.05 -22.01
CA PRO A 169 -28.43 51.88 -21.15
C PRO A 169 -28.86 53.38 -21.08
N ASP A 170 -28.16 54.24 -20.35
CA ASP A 170 -27.42 55.41 -20.89
C ASP A 170 -26.78 56.28 -19.77
N GLU A 171 -25.71 56.97 -20.14
CA GLU A 171 -24.84 57.82 -19.32
C GLU A 171 -25.52 59.09 -18.77
N LYS A 172 -25.08 59.55 -17.59
CA LYS A 172 -24.33 60.82 -17.42
C LYS A 172 -24.07 61.17 -15.95
N LYS A 173 -22.79 61.12 -15.57
CA LYS A 173 -21.98 62.21 -14.98
C LYS A 173 -22.67 63.16 -13.99
N SER A 174 -22.22 63.18 -12.73
CA SER A 174 -21.61 64.34 -12.05
C SER A 174 -21.42 64.10 -10.53
N VAL A 175 -20.17 64.16 -10.06
CA VAL A 175 -19.80 64.55 -8.68
C VAL A 175 -19.51 66.07 -8.73
N PRO A 176 -19.66 66.85 -7.64
CA PRO A 176 -18.59 66.90 -6.63
C PRO A 176 -19.01 67.19 -5.17
N ALA A 177 -18.10 66.77 -4.27
CA ALA A 177 -17.54 67.44 -3.08
C ALA A 177 -18.42 68.16 -2.01
N GLY A 178 -18.07 67.85 -0.75
CA GLY A 178 -18.23 68.72 0.44
C GLY A 178 -18.82 67.94 1.63
N GLU A 179 -18.36 68.03 2.86
CA GLU A 179 -17.20 68.64 3.52
C GLU A 179 -17.16 67.98 4.92
N ALA A 180 -15.97 67.73 5.43
CA ALA A 180 -15.78 67.21 6.79
C ALA A 180 -16.14 68.26 7.84
N ARG A 181 -16.84 67.88 8.91
CA ARG A 181 -16.74 68.60 10.18
C ARG A 181 -16.77 67.65 11.38
N ALA A 182 -15.65 67.69 12.10
CA ALA A 182 -15.49 67.17 13.44
C ALA A 182 -16.38 67.92 14.44
N SER A 183 -16.78 67.24 15.51
CA SER A 183 -17.13 67.90 16.76
C SER A 183 -16.63 67.04 17.91
N LYS A 184 -15.64 67.59 18.61
CA LYS A 184 -15.28 67.22 19.98
C LYS A 184 -16.37 67.75 20.91
N SER A 185 -16.68 66.98 21.95
CA SER A 185 -16.99 67.47 23.29
C SER A 185 -16.47 66.43 24.28
#